data_AF-A0A7S3VLA4-F1
#
_entry.id   AF-A0A7S3VLA4-F1
#
_cell.length_a   1.000
_cell.length_b   1.000
_cell.length_c   1.000
_cell.angle_alpha   90.00
_cell.angle_beta   90.00
_cell.angle_gamma   90.00
#
_symmetry.space_group_name_H-M   'P 1'
#
loop_
_entity.id
_entity.type
_entity.pdbx_description
1 polymer ?
#
loop_
_entity_poly.entity_id
_entity_poly.type
_entity_poly.pdbx_seq_one_letter_code
_entity_poly.pdbx_strand_id
1 'polypeptide(L)'
;MKEEIKDAYHVVYVIFVLFGIATLLPWNVFLTEKEYWDVRFQVRPFNEFIADNFMSLFALSFNALNLATLALLIRYQRLLSLRVLVLQPLVITLIMLASTAALALKTQLSGDIMAKFTLPSIGLMGLCTALLQGGTLQLASLFSPVHIRGVVSGIAIGGVVTSSLSFISQLEATDSGTGQPTADDVAPAASMYFSLSAFVVLMCIAGYTALPHLPYGRYKLLLAGIIDDPKERQLMTVDDDYEEPLLTVVEGDGAGSSTGSRTEHTRAAIISVETDHTQRKRSWQYHHAFSIYCISLFLVLGITMAIHPGISSFICSVENPARVSPCASRTEKGRVYGDLFVPLLYVVFAVGDFVGRAFAGHGPWAHGLPKPLSVLAYAIGRGLIGAGLLFCHVVTPNVWLLTQYFDMDLAPMALMFFLGFSQGHLISTICMHAPSTLKPSQASMYGPVTSFAISVGCFIGSNVCLSLAYKFQEHRDAPMPGVPEVFTTSALL
;
A
#
# COMPACT_ATOMS: atom_id res chain seq x y z
N MET A 1 2.11 -41.61 6.32
CA MET A 1 2.44 -40.29 5.77
C MET A 1 1.14 -39.51 5.75
N LYS A 2 0.90 -38.64 6.75
CA LYS A 2 -0.35 -37.85 6.76
C LYS A 2 -0.32 -36.90 5.57
N GLU A 3 -1.44 -36.81 4.87
CA GLU A 3 -1.59 -35.84 3.79
C GLU A 3 -1.49 -34.44 4.41
N GLU A 4 -0.41 -33.74 4.11
CA GLU A 4 -0.30 -32.31 4.32
C GLU A 4 -1.50 -31.66 3.60
N ILE A 5 -2.40 -31.00 4.34
CA ILE A 5 -3.54 -30.32 3.76
C ILE A 5 -2.98 -29.15 2.94
N LYS A 6 -2.95 -29.32 1.62
CA LYS A 6 -2.45 -28.31 0.69
C LYS A 6 -3.59 -27.39 0.24
N ASP A 7 -3.25 -26.15 -0.09
CA ASP A 7 -4.17 -25.21 -0.74
C ASP A 7 -4.47 -25.68 -2.17
N ALA A 8 -5.53 -26.49 -2.31
CA ALA A 8 -5.94 -27.04 -3.59
C ALA A 8 -6.25 -25.91 -4.58
N TYR A 9 -5.62 -25.98 -5.76
CA TYR A 9 -5.73 -24.97 -6.83
C TYR A 9 -5.32 -23.53 -6.44
N HIS A 10 -4.61 -23.35 -5.32
CA HIS A 10 -4.19 -22.03 -4.82
C HIS A 10 -5.35 -21.05 -4.59
N VAL A 11 -6.55 -21.56 -4.24
CA VAL A 11 -7.74 -20.74 -4.04
C VAL A 11 -7.57 -19.79 -2.86
N VAL A 12 -7.00 -20.26 -1.75
CA VAL A 12 -6.75 -19.42 -0.57
C VAL A 12 -5.73 -18.34 -0.91
N TYR A 13 -4.67 -18.67 -1.65
CA TYR A 13 -3.72 -17.67 -2.15
C TYR A 13 -4.40 -16.56 -2.97
N VAL A 14 -5.29 -16.91 -3.92
CA VAL A 14 -6.03 -15.94 -4.74
C VAL A 14 -6.92 -15.04 -3.88
N ILE A 15 -7.57 -15.59 -2.84
CA ILE A 15 -8.37 -14.78 -1.89
C ILE A 15 -7.49 -13.72 -1.20
N PHE A 16 -6.29 -14.08 -0.78
CA PHE A 16 -5.37 -13.11 -0.16
C PHE A 16 -4.85 -12.07 -1.16
N VAL A 17 -4.64 -12.44 -2.43
CA VAL A 17 -4.33 -11.46 -3.49
C VAL A 17 -5.49 -10.47 -3.66
N LEU A 18 -6.74 -10.94 -3.68
CA LEU A 18 -7.93 -10.09 -3.76
C LEU A 18 -8.02 -9.13 -2.57
N PHE A 19 -7.75 -9.60 -1.35
CA PHE A 19 -7.66 -8.73 -0.17
C PHE A 19 -6.62 -7.63 -0.33
N GLY A 20 -5.45 -7.94 -0.89
CA GLY A 20 -4.44 -6.95 -1.23
C GLY A 20 -4.97 -5.86 -2.16
N ILE A 21 -5.63 -6.27 -3.26
CA ILE A 21 -6.23 -5.34 -4.23
C ILE A 21 -7.26 -4.43 -3.56
N ALA A 22 -8.14 -4.99 -2.72
CA ALA A 22 -9.20 -4.24 -2.04
C ALA A 22 -8.69 -3.23 -1.01
N THR A 23 -7.45 -3.33 -0.53
CA THR A 23 -6.90 -2.33 0.41
C THR A 23 -6.57 -0.99 -0.26
N LEU A 24 -6.26 -0.96 -1.56
CA LEU A 24 -5.82 0.26 -2.25
C LEU A 24 -6.73 0.68 -3.41
N LEU A 25 -7.36 -0.29 -4.09
CA LEU A 25 -8.20 -0.04 -5.26
C LEU A 25 -9.33 0.98 -4.98
N PRO A 26 -10.09 0.89 -3.86
CA PRO A 26 -11.16 1.84 -3.59
C PRO A 26 -10.67 3.29 -3.55
N TRP A 27 -9.56 3.55 -2.86
CA TRP A 27 -8.93 4.86 -2.80
C TRP A 27 -8.44 5.33 -4.18
N ASN A 28 -7.75 4.46 -4.92
CA ASN A 28 -7.19 4.83 -6.21
C ASN A 28 -8.27 5.18 -7.26
N VAL A 29 -9.44 4.54 -7.23
CA VAL A 29 -10.55 4.88 -8.13
C VAL A 29 -11.07 6.29 -7.85
N PHE A 30 -11.21 6.69 -6.57
CA PHE A 30 -11.60 8.07 -6.24
C PHE A 30 -10.61 9.12 -6.76
N LEU A 31 -9.30 8.82 -6.73
CA LEU A 31 -8.26 9.70 -7.28
C LEU A 31 -8.27 9.77 -8.81
N THR A 32 -8.52 8.63 -9.46
CA THR A 32 -8.44 8.51 -10.92
C THR A 32 -9.60 9.24 -11.61
N GLU A 33 -10.78 9.28 -10.97
CA GLU A 33 -11.97 9.99 -11.45
C GLU A 33 -11.92 11.52 -11.27
N LYS A 34 -10.73 12.14 -11.34
CA LYS A 34 -10.55 13.60 -11.17
C LYS A 34 -11.46 14.40 -12.10
N GLU A 35 -11.51 14.04 -13.37
CA GLU A 35 -12.31 14.74 -14.39
C GLU A 35 -13.81 14.75 -14.04
N TYR A 36 -14.30 13.65 -13.49
CA TYR A 36 -15.67 13.58 -12.98
C TYR A 36 -15.89 14.56 -11.82
N TRP A 37 -14.97 14.62 -10.84
CA TRP A 37 -15.11 15.54 -9.71
C TRP A 37 -14.99 17.01 -10.09
N ASP A 38 -14.11 17.34 -11.06
CA ASP A 38 -13.90 18.70 -11.57
C ASP A 38 -15.22 19.29 -12.09
N VAL A 39 -16.03 18.52 -12.82
CA VAL A 39 -17.33 18.99 -13.34
C VAL A 39 -18.46 18.81 -12.33
N ARG A 40 -18.40 17.75 -11.51
CA ARG A 40 -19.49 17.38 -10.62
C ARG A 40 -19.68 18.38 -9.49
N PHE A 41 -18.58 18.88 -8.91
CA PHE A 41 -18.64 19.86 -7.82
C PHE A 41 -18.99 21.27 -8.30
N GLN A 42 -18.97 21.54 -9.60
CA GLN A 42 -19.34 22.86 -10.17
C GLN A 42 -20.83 22.98 -10.52
N VAL A 43 -21.64 21.95 -10.26
CA VAL A 43 -23.10 22.00 -10.49
C VAL A 43 -23.76 22.90 -9.44
N ARG A 44 -24.37 24.02 -9.87
CA ARG A 44 -24.99 24.99 -8.97
C ARG A 44 -26.19 24.42 -8.18
N PRO A 45 -26.39 24.84 -6.92
CA PRO A 45 -25.47 25.59 -6.05
C PRO A 45 -24.27 24.75 -5.58
N PHE A 46 -23.10 25.37 -5.53
CA PHE A 46 -21.86 24.75 -5.05
C PHE A 46 -21.00 25.73 -4.25
N ASN A 47 -20.15 25.16 -3.40
CA ASN A 47 -19.13 25.87 -2.65
C ASN A 47 -17.82 25.91 -3.45
N GLU A 48 -17.40 27.11 -3.86
CA GLU A 48 -16.18 27.36 -4.64
C GLU A 48 -14.94 26.78 -3.97
N PHE A 49 -14.80 26.94 -2.64
CA PHE A 49 -13.65 26.41 -1.91
C PHE A 49 -13.55 24.89 -2.03
N ILE A 50 -14.68 24.17 -1.99
CA ILE A 50 -14.69 22.71 -2.13
C ILE A 50 -14.40 22.31 -3.58
N ALA A 51 -15.05 22.96 -4.54
CA ALA A 51 -14.87 22.64 -5.96
C ALA A 51 -13.43 22.87 -6.43
N ASP A 52 -12.76 23.91 -5.93
CA ASP A 52 -11.39 24.24 -6.34
C ASP A 52 -10.33 23.40 -5.60
N ASN A 53 -10.63 22.92 -4.39
CA ASN A 53 -9.67 22.25 -3.51
C ASN A 53 -10.05 20.80 -3.15
N PHE A 54 -10.98 20.17 -3.89
CA PHE A 54 -11.50 18.84 -3.52
C PHE A 54 -10.40 17.79 -3.41
N MET A 55 -9.36 17.87 -4.23
CA MET A 55 -8.29 16.87 -4.26
C MET A 55 -7.53 16.84 -2.94
N SER A 56 -7.13 18.01 -2.45
CA SER A 56 -6.47 18.21 -1.17
C SER A 56 -7.41 17.87 -0.01
N LEU A 57 -8.70 18.22 -0.11
CA LEU A 57 -9.71 17.88 0.89
C LEU A 57 -9.94 16.36 0.99
N PHE A 58 -9.95 15.64 -0.13
CA PHE A 58 -10.05 14.18 -0.17
C PHE A 58 -8.82 13.56 0.50
N ALA A 59 -7.62 13.98 0.09
CA ALA A 59 -6.37 13.48 0.65
C ALA A 59 -6.27 13.77 2.16
N LEU A 60 -6.64 14.97 2.61
CA LEU A 60 -6.61 15.34 4.01
C LEU A 60 -7.62 14.52 4.83
N SER A 61 -8.86 14.40 4.36
CA SER A 61 -9.93 13.67 5.06
C SER A 61 -9.59 12.18 5.19
N PHE A 62 -9.13 11.56 4.11
CA PHE A 62 -8.71 10.17 4.08
C PHE A 62 -7.52 9.93 5.00
N ASN A 63 -6.43 10.68 4.83
CA ASN A 63 -5.19 10.44 5.57
C ASN A 63 -5.32 10.75 7.07
N ALA A 64 -6.07 11.80 7.43
CA ALA A 64 -6.28 12.16 8.84
C ALA A 64 -7.01 11.04 9.60
N LEU A 65 -8.13 10.54 9.05
CA LEU A 65 -8.88 9.47 9.70
C LEU A 65 -8.18 8.11 9.61
N ASN A 66 -7.46 7.83 8.52
CA ASN A 66 -6.63 6.63 8.40
C ASN A 66 -5.54 6.60 9.49
N LEU A 67 -4.76 7.69 9.64
CA LEU A 67 -3.68 7.77 10.62
C LEU A 67 -4.21 7.75 12.07
N ALA A 68 -5.30 8.47 12.35
CA ALA A 68 -5.96 8.44 13.66
C ALA A 68 -6.43 7.03 14.03
N THR A 69 -7.04 6.31 13.07
CA THR A 69 -7.50 4.94 13.27
C THR A 69 -6.35 3.99 13.51
N LEU A 70 -5.25 4.09 12.76
CA LEU A 70 -4.05 3.26 12.97
C LEU A 70 -3.42 3.49 14.35
N ALA A 71 -3.36 4.75 14.81
CA ALA A 71 -2.87 5.06 16.15
C ALA A 71 -3.73 4.42 17.25
N LEU A 72 -5.06 4.45 17.09
CA LEU A 72 -5.98 3.76 18.00
C LEU A 72 -5.83 2.24 17.94
N LEU A 73 -5.64 1.67 16.74
CA LEU A 73 -5.47 0.24 16.57
C LEU A 73 -4.25 -0.30 17.32
N ILE A 74 -3.12 0.41 17.34
CA ILE A 74 -1.96 -0.02 18.14
C ILE A 74 -2.33 -0.26 19.61
N ARG A 75 -3.21 0.59 20.18
CA ARG A 75 -3.58 0.49 21.59
C ARG A 75 -4.66 -0.55 21.89
N TYR A 76 -5.61 -0.70 20.97
CA TYR A 76 -6.85 -1.47 21.19
C TYR A 76 -6.96 -2.75 20.34
N GLN A 77 -5.97 -3.07 19.51
CA GLN A 77 -6.01 -4.23 18.60
C GLN A 77 -6.42 -5.53 19.28
N ARG A 78 -5.93 -5.79 20.50
CA ARG A 78 -6.19 -7.04 21.22
C ARG A 78 -7.67 -7.26 21.54
N LEU A 79 -8.48 -6.21 21.49
CA LEU A 79 -9.92 -6.24 21.76
C LEU A 79 -10.76 -6.47 20.50
N LEU A 80 -10.15 -6.36 19.31
CA LEU A 80 -10.86 -6.40 18.04
C LEU A 80 -10.75 -7.78 17.40
N SER A 81 -11.90 -8.31 16.98
CA SER A 81 -11.95 -9.57 16.23
C SER A 81 -11.62 -9.35 14.74
N LEU A 82 -11.18 -10.41 14.06
CA LEU A 82 -10.92 -10.37 12.61
C LEU A 82 -12.17 -10.00 11.78
N ARG A 83 -13.38 -10.21 12.31
CA ARG A 83 -14.63 -9.75 11.67
C ARG A 83 -14.72 -8.22 11.65
N VAL A 84 -14.31 -7.57 12.73
CA VAL A 84 -14.28 -6.09 12.82
C VAL A 84 -13.14 -5.51 11.99
N LEU A 85 -12.01 -6.22 11.90
CA LEU A 85 -10.82 -5.73 11.19
C LEU A 85 -10.87 -5.97 9.68
N VAL A 86 -11.64 -6.96 9.20
CA VAL A 86 -11.67 -7.32 7.77
C VAL A 86 -13.07 -7.25 7.18
N LEU A 87 -14.02 -8.04 7.70
CA LEU A 87 -15.34 -8.17 7.10
C LEU A 87 -16.16 -6.87 7.17
N GLN A 88 -16.22 -6.22 8.34
CA GLN A 88 -16.98 -4.97 8.51
C GLN A 88 -16.45 -3.83 7.60
N PRO A 89 -15.13 -3.55 7.54
CA PRO A 89 -14.57 -2.59 6.59
C PRO A 89 -14.89 -2.91 5.13
N LEU A 90 -14.82 -4.18 4.73
CA LEU A 90 -15.19 -4.59 3.36
C LEU A 90 -16.66 -4.29 3.06
N VAL A 91 -17.57 -4.61 3.97
CA VAL A 91 -19.01 -4.34 3.80
C VAL A 91 -19.29 -2.84 3.74
N ILE A 92 -18.69 -2.05 4.62
CA ILE A 92 -18.85 -0.58 4.61
C ILE A 92 -18.30 0.01 3.30
N THR A 93 -17.12 -0.45 2.88
CA THR A 93 -16.49 -0.02 1.61
C THR A 93 -17.35 -0.38 0.42
N LEU A 94 -17.97 -1.57 0.39
CA LEU A 94 -18.91 -1.99 -0.65
C LEU A 94 -20.12 -1.06 -0.73
N ILE A 95 -20.79 -0.81 0.41
CA ILE A 95 -21.96 0.08 0.48
C ILE A 95 -21.59 1.48 -0.02
N MET A 96 -20.41 1.96 0.35
CA MET A 96 -19.95 3.28 -0.02
C MET A 96 -19.58 3.40 -1.50
N LEU A 97 -18.88 2.41 -2.08
CA LEU A 97 -18.61 2.38 -3.52
C LEU A 97 -19.90 2.22 -4.34
N ALA A 98 -20.81 1.34 -3.92
CA ALA A 98 -22.09 1.15 -4.59
C ALA A 98 -22.97 2.42 -4.51
N SER A 99 -23.01 3.09 -3.36
CA SER A 99 -23.75 4.35 -3.21
C SER A 99 -23.10 5.48 -4.01
N THR A 100 -21.76 5.54 -4.09
CA THR A 100 -21.04 6.52 -4.94
C THR A 100 -21.31 6.25 -6.42
N ALA A 101 -21.31 5.00 -6.87
CA ALA A 101 -21.65 4.62 -8.24
C ALA A 101 -23.07 5.03 -8.61
N ALA A 102 -24.04 4.82 -7.70
CA ALA A 102 -25.42 5.24 -7.91
C ALA A 102 -25.57 6.78 -7.90
N LEU A 103 -24.84 7.46 -7.02
CA LEU A 103 -24.84 8.92 -6.91
C LEU A 103 -24.16 9.58 -8.13
N ALA A 104 -23.19 8.92 -8.75
CA ALA A 104 -22.52 9.40 -9.95
C ALA A 104 -23.49 9.64 -11.11
N LEU A 105 -24.50 8.79 -11.24
CA LEU A 105 -25.54 8.92 -12.27
C LEU A 105 -26.61 9.98 -11.93
N LYS A 106 -26.61 10.53 -10.71
CA LYS A 106 -27.56 11.57 -10.29
C LYS A 106 -26.99 12.95 -10.57
N THR A 107 -26.76 13.27 -11.83
CA THR A 107 -26.12 14.51 -12.31
C THR A 107 -26.89 15.78 -11.94
N GLN A 108 -28.20 15.67 -11.74
CA GLN A 108 -29.08 16.77 -11.34
C GLN A 108 -28.91 17.26 -9.88
N LEU A 109 -28.21 16.50 -9.02
CA LEU A 109 -27.96 16.97 -7.64
C LEU A 109 -26.93 18.09 -7.65
N SER A 110 -27.06 19.05 -6.74
CA SER A 110 -26.12 20.16 -6.64
C SER A 110 -24.74 19.71 -6.11
N GLY A 111 -23.69 20.45 -6.46
CA GLY A 111 -22.33 20.21 -5.99
C GLY A 111 -22.23 20.26 -4.47
N ASP A 112 -22.99 21.15 -3.80
CA ASP A 112 -23.04 21.22 -2.34
C ASP A 112 -23.58 19.94 -1.69
N ILE A 113 -24.66 19.38 -2.24
CA ILE A 113 -25.23 18.14 -1.73
C ILE A 113 -24.23 17.00 -1.98
N MET A 114 -23.63 16.95 -3.17
CA MET A 114 -22.61 15.97 -3.52
C MET A 114 -21.43 16.00 -2.54
N ALA A 115 -20.92 17.20 -2.21
CA ALA A 115 -19.81 17.39 -1.28
C ALA A 115 -20.15 16.90 0.14
N LYS A 116 -21.37 17.19 0.62
CA LYS A 116 -21.84 16.76 1.96
C LYS A 116 -21.91 15.24 2.10
N PHE A 117 -22.18 14.50 1.03
CA PHE A 117 -22.12 13.04 1.04
C PHE A 117 -20.70 12.51 0.82
N THR A 118 -19.97 13.09 -0.14
CA THR A 118 -18.69 12.55 -0.58
C THR A 118 -17.59 12.76 0.46
N LEU A 119 -17.43 13.96 1.03
CA LEU A 119 -16.31 14.24 1.94
C LEU A 119 -16.32 13.36 3.21
N PRO A 120 -17.45 13.19 3.93
CA PRO A 120 -17.50 12.25 5.05
C PRO A 120 -17.27 10.80 4.64
N SER A 121 -17.73 10.41 3.44
CA SER A 121 -17.51 9.05 2.92
C SER A 121 -16.03 8.77 2.67
N ILE A 122 -15.27 9.73 2.12
CA ILE A 122 -13.81 9.62 1.97
C ILE A 122 -13.12 9.48 3.33
N GLY A 123 -13.59 10.22 4.34
CA GLY A 123 -13.13 10.06 5.71
C GLY A 123 -13.37 8.65 6.27
N LEU A 124 -14.58 8.12 6.09
CA LEU A 124 -14.94 6.76 6.47
C LEU A 124 -14.14 5.70 5.69
N MET A 125 -13.81 5.97 4.42
CA MET A 125 -12.90 5.14 3.64
C MET A 125 -11.52 5.06 4.29
N GLY A 126 -10.99 6.19 4.77
CA GLY A 126 -9.72 6.23 5.49
C GLY A 126 -9.72 5.34 6.73
N LEU A 127 -10.79 5.40 7.53
CA LEU A 127 -10.99 4.52 8.68
C LEU A 127 -11.08 3.04 8.28
N CYS A 128 -11.87 2.72 7.25
CA CYS A 128 -12.02 1.35 6.78
C CYS A 128 -10.71 0.79 6.21
N THR A 129 -9.94 1.62 5.51
CA THR A 129 -8.64 1.26 4.94
C THR A 129 -7.63 0.95 6.04
N ALA A 130 -7.57 1.76 7.10
CA ALA A 130 -6.73 1.49 8.27
C ALA A 130 -7.01 0.12 8.90
N LEU A 131 -8.30 -0.17 9.12
CA LEU A 131 -8.75 -1.46 9.66
C LEU A 131 -8.38 -2.61 8.72
N LEU A 132 -8.72 -2.48 7.44
CA LEU A 132 -8.54 -3.52 6.43
C LEU A 132 -7.07 -3.81 6.16
N GLN A 133 -6.21 -2.79 6.07
CA GLN A 133 -4.78 -2.96 5.82
C GLN A 133 -4.11 -3.73 6.96
N GLY A 134 -4.37 -3.36 8.22
CA GLY A 134 -3.86 -4.10 9.38
C GLY A 134 -4.49 -5.49 9.54
N GLY A 135 -5.81 -5.59 9.35
CA GLY A 135 -6.58 -6.82 9.52
C GLY A 135 -6.23 -7.89 8.51
N THR A 136 -6.02 -7.54 7.24
CA THR A 136 -5.65 -8.49 6.17
C THR A 136 -4.25 -9.04 6.35
N LEU A 137 -3.27 -8.19 6.73
CA LEU A 137 -1.92 -8.64 7.07
C LEU A 137 -1.93 -9.55 8.31
N GLN A 138 -2.69 -9.17 9.36
CA GLN A 138 -2.84 -10.01 10.54
C GLN A 138 -3.47 -11.37 10.18
N LEU A 139 -4.56 -11.37 9.40
CA LEU A 139 -5.20 -12.60 8.94
C LEU A 139 -4.23 -13.46 8.14
N ALA A 140 -3.47 -12.86 7.20
CA ALA A 140 -2.50 -13.58 6.38
C ALA A 140 -1.36 -14.18 7.21
N SER A 141 -1.01 -13.57 8.34
CA SER A 141 0.03 -14.11 9.24
C SER A 141 -0.38 -15.37 10.00
N LEU A 142 -1.67 -15.71 10.02
CA LEU A 142 -2.15 -17.02 10.51
C LEU A 142 -1.91 -18.15 9.49
N PHE A 143 -1.60 -17.78 8.25
CA PHE A 143 -1.30 -18.69 7.15
C PHE A 143 0.23 -18.71 6.91
N SER A 144 0.65 -19.27 5.78
CA SER A 144 2.07 -19.32 5.41
C SER A 144 2.56 -18.00 4.81
N PRO A 145 3.89 -17.74 4.78
CA PRO A 145 4.47 -16.54 4.16
C PRO A 145 4.05 -16.31 2.70
N VAL A 146 3.68 -17.37 1.98
CA VAL A 146 3.13 -17.30 0.61
C VAL A 146 1.84 -16.48 0.57
N HIS A 147 0.97 -16.58 1.58
CA HIS A 147 -0.30 -15.86 1.62
C HIS A 147 -0.10 -14.38 1.98
N ILE A 148 0.87 -14.08 2.85
CA ILE A 148 1.30 -12.69 3.10
C ILE A 148 1.83 -12.08 1.79
N ARG A 149 2.64 -12.83 1.03
CA ARG A 149 3.06 -12.40 -0.33
C ARG A 149 1.87 -12.14 -1.24
N GLY A 150 0.82 -12.95 -1.16
CA GLY A 150 -0.42 -12.74 -1.90
C GLY A 150 -1.01 -11.36 -1.61
N VAL A 151 -1.23 -11.02 -0.33
CA VAL A 151 -1.75 -9.71 0.08
C VAL A 151 -0.89 -8.57 -0.43
N VAL A 152 0.42 -8.62 -0.15
CA VAL A 152 1.32 -7.52 -0.55
C VAL A 152 1.44 -7.42 -2.07
N SER A 153 1.35 -8.51 -2.83
CA SER A 153 1.37 -8.49 -4.30
C SER A 153 0.07 -7.93 -4.87
N GLY A 154 -1.07 -8.24 -4.27
CA GLY A 154 -2.37 -7.67 -4.63
C GLY A 154 -2.38 -6.14 -4.57
N ILE A 155 -1.71 -5.56 -3.56
CA ILE A 155 -1.53 -4.10 -3.45
C ILE A 155 -0.82 -3.53 -4.69
N ALA A 156 0.25 -4.18 -5.16
CA ALA A 156 0.99 -3.72 -6.35
C ALA A 156 0.20 -3.91 -7.65
N ILE A 157 -0.58 -4.99 -7.77
CA ILE A 157 -1.48 -5.19 -8.92
C ILE A 157 -2.45 -4.01 -9.01
N GLY A 158 -3.05 -3.61 -7.88
CA GLY A 158 -3.89 -2.41 -7.82
C GLY A 158 -3.18 -1.16 -8.34
N GLY A 159 -1.93 -0.94 -7.90
CA GLY A 159 -1.09 0.17 -8.38
C GLY A 159 -0.85 0.15 -9.90
N VAL A 160 -0.37 -0.98 -10.44
CA VAL A 160 -0.10 -1.14 -11.88
C VAL A 160 -1.35 -0.89 -12.72
N VAL A 161 -2.48 -1.49 -12.32
CA VAL A 161 -3.77 -1.29 -13.02
C VAL A 161 -4.15 0.19 -13.02
N THR A 162 -4.08 0.86 -11.87
CA THR A 162 -4.51 2.26 -11.76
C THR A 162 -3.59 3.22 -12.51
N SER A 163 -2.27 3.05 -12.44
CA SER A 163 -1.33 3.89 -13.19
C SER A 163 -1.44 3.65 -14.70
N SER A 164 -1.67 2.41 -15.14
CA SER A 164 -1.84 2.09 -16.55
C SER A 164 -3.15 2.66 -17.11
N LEU A 165 -4.25 2.54 -16.35
CA LEU A 165 -5.54 3.13 -16.74
C LEU A 165 -5.43 4.67 -16.83
N SER A 166 -4.77 5.31 -15.87
CA SER A 166 -4.53 6.75 -15.91
C SER A 166 -3.69 7.16 -17.12
N PHE A 167 -2.66 6.38 -17.47
CA PHE A 167 -1.84 6.61 -18.67
C PHE A 167 -2.66 6.46 -19.96
N ILE A 168 -3.45 5.38 -20.07
CA ILE A 168 -4.30 5.13 -21.24
C ILE A 168 -5.36 6.22 -21.39
N SER A 169 -6.01 6.62 -20.29
CA SER A 169 -7.00 7.70 -20.30
C SER A 169 -6.40 9.00 -20.84
N GLN A 170 -5.22 9.40 -20.35
CA GLN A 170 -4.52 10.60 -20.83
C GLN A 170 -4.03 10.47 -22.28
N LEU A 171 -3.68 9.26 -22.72
CA LEU A 171 -3.32 8.98 -24.11
C LEU A 171 -4.54 9.17 -25.03
N GLU A 172 -5.70 8.65 -24.63
CA GLU A 172 -6.97 8.71 -25.39
C GLU A 172 -7.65 10.08 -25.37
N ALA A 173 -7.35 10.92 -24.38
CA ALA A 173 -7.88 12.29 -24.26
C ALA A 173 -7.47 13.24 -25.43
N THR A 174 -6.78 12.75 -26.47
CA THR A 174 -6.47 13.50 -27.69
C THR A 174 -7.41 13.12 -28.81
N ASP A 175 -8.51 13.87 -28.95
CA ASP A 175 -9.22 14.23 -30.19
C ASP A 175 -10.66 14.76 -29.92
N SER A 176 -11.11 14.82 -28.67
CA SER A 176 -12.39 15.44 -28.29
C SER A 176 -12.28 16.98 -28.36
N GLY A 177 -12.71 17.54 -29.49
CA GLY A 177 -12.74 18.97 -29.74
C GLY A 177 -13.57 19.79 -28.73
N THR A 178 -13.04 20.96 -28.38
CA THR A 178 -13.76 22.22 -28.15
C THR A 178 -14.98 22.25 -27.19
N GLY A 179 -15.03 21.42 -26.15
CA GLY A 179 -15.98 21.59 -25.04
C GLY A 179 -15.42 21.05 -23.73
N GLN A 180 -15.59 21.79 -22.62
CA GLN A 180 -15.43 21.19 -21.30
C GLN A 180 -16.49 20.08 -21.16
N PRO A 181 -16.11 18.83 -20.83
CA PRO A 181 -17.07 17.76 -20.66
C PRO A 181 -18.10 18.15 -19.60
N THR A 182 -19.36 17.84 -19.84
CA THR A 182 -20.42 18.09 -18.85
C THR A 182 -20.49 16.94 -17.86
N ALA A 183 -21.14 17.14 -16.72
CA ALA A 183 -21.34 16.07 -15.73
C ALA A 183 -22.07 14.85 -16.32
N ASP A 184 -22.93 15.05 -17.33
CA ASP A 184 -23.64 13.97 -18.01
C ASP A 184 -22.73 13.11 -18.91
N ASP A 185 -21.65 13.69 -19.45
CA ASP A 185 -20.73 12.99 -20.35
C ASP A 185 -19.79 12.04 -19.59
N VAL A 186 -19.35 12.44 -18.39
CA VAL A 186 -18.37 11.69 -17.58
C VAL A 186 -19.01 10.79 -16.52
N ALA A 187 -20.27 11.04 -16.12
CA ALA A 187 -20.97 10.27 -15.09
C ALA A 187 -21.08 8.76 -15.38
N PRO A 188 -21.39 8.29 -16.61
CA PRO A 188 -21.47 6.87 -16.89
C PRO A 188 -20.14 6.14 -16.71
N ALA A 189 -19.03 6.75 -17.17
CA ALA A 189 -17.70 6.20 -17.01
C ALA A 189 -17.32 6.09 -15.53
N ALA A 190 -17.48 7.17 -14.77
CA ALA A 190 -17.21 7.18 -13.33
C ALA A 190 -18.03 6.13 -12.58
N SER A 191 -19.33 6.00 -12.89
CA SER A 191 -20.20 4.99 -12.29
C SER A 191 -19.73 3.57 -12.59
N MET A 192 -19.25 3.29 -13.81
CA MET A 192 -18.67 2.00 -14.17
C MET A 192 -17.41 1.69 -13.35
N TYR A 193 -16.51 2.65 -13.20
CA TYR A 193 -15.29 2.48 -12.39
C TYR A 193 -15.60 2.20 -10.92
N PHE A 194 -16.50 2.98 -10.31
CA PHE A 194 -16.94 2.72 -8.93
C PHE A 194 -17.63 1.35 -8.79
N SER A 195 -18.46 0.96 -9.77
CA SER A 195 -19.14 -0.35 -9.78
C SER A 195 -18.17 -1.52 -9.94
N LEU A 196 -17.14 -1.39 -10.78
CA LEU A 196 -16.09 -2.40 -10.93
C LEU A 196 -15.30 -2.56 -9.63
N SER A 197 -14.95 -1.46 -8.97
CA SER A 197 -14.31 -1.48 -7.66
C SER A 197 -15.20 -2.16 -6.61
N ALA A 198 -16.50 -1.83 -6.58
CA ALA A 198 -17.49 -2.47 -5.71
C ALA A 198 -17.57 -3.98 -5.95
N PHE A 199 -17.53 -4.44 -7.21
CA PHE A 199 -17.52 -5.85 -7.56
C PHE A 199 -16.27 -6.57 -7.02
N VAL A 200 -15.08 -5.97 -7.12
CA VAL A 200 -13.85 -6.53 -6.52
C VAL A 200 -13.98 -6.66 -5.01
N VAL A 201 -14.54 -5.67 -4.33
CA VAL A 201 -14.79 -5.72 -2.87
C VAL A 201 -15.84 -6.79 -2.51
N LEU A 202 -16.87 -6.97 -3.34
CA LEU A 202 -17.86 -8.05 -3.16
C LEU A 202 -17.21 -9.44 -3.27
N MET A 203 -16.30 -9.63 -4.24
CA MET A 203 -15.51 -10.86 -4.35
C MET A 203 -14.62 -11.09 -3.12
N CYS A 204 -14.09 -10.03 -2.51
CA CYS A 204 -13.37 -10.14 -1.24
C CYS A 204 -14.28 -10.58 -0.09
N ILE A 205 -15.50 -10.03 0.01
CA ILE A 205 -16.48 -10.46 1.03
C ILE A 205 -16.81 -11.94 0.86
N ALA A 206 -17.07 -12.38 -0.38
CA ALA A 206 -17.30 -13.79 -0.70
C ALA A 206 -16.08 -14.67 -0.37
N GLY A 207 -14.85 -14.19 -0.65
CA GLY A 207 -13.62 -14.87 -0.28
C GLY A 207 -13.46 -15.02 1.24
N TYR A 208 -13.73 -13.96 2.01
CA TYR A 208 -13.67 -14.00 3.47
C TYR A 208 -14.68 -14.98 4.07
N THR A 209 -15.92 -15.00 3.55
CA THR A 209 -16.94 -15.94 4.02
C THR A 209 -16.68 -17.38 3.58
N ALA A 210 -15.98 -17.59 2.47
CA ALA A 210 -15.59 -18.92 1.99
C ALA A 210 -14.42 -19.54 2.78
N LEU A 211 -13.53 -18.75 3.39
CA LEU A 211 -12.34 -19.25 4.10
C LEU A 211 -12.62 -20.37 5.13
N PRO A 212 -13.62 -20.26 6.02
CA PRO A 212 -13.95 -21.33 6.98
C PRO A 212 -14.51 -22.61 6.35
N HIS A 213 -14.93 -22.55 5.09
CA HIS A 213 -15.49 -23.67 4.33
C HIS A 213 -14.45 -24.37 3.44
N LEU A 214 -13.31 -23.72 3.17
CA LEU A 214 -12.21 -24.33 2.43
C LEU A 214 -11.37 -25.22 3.36
N PRO A 215 -10.97 -26.44 2.97
CA PRO A 215 -10.25 -27.37 3.84
C PRO A 215 -8.98 -26.77 4.45
N TYR A 216 -8.13 -26.15 3.63
CA TYR A 216 -6.90 -25.49 4.07
C TYR A 216 -7.17 -24.26 4.94
N GLY A 217 -8.18 -23.45 4.58
CA GLY A 217 -8.62 -22.28 5.34
C GLY A 217 -9.14 -22.62 6.72
N ARG A 218 -10.05 -23.59 6.80
CA ARG A 218 -10.61 -24.11 8.05
C ARG A 218 -9.51 -24.66 8.96
N TYR A 219 -8.59 -25.46 8.42
CA TYR A 219 -7.48 -26.02 9.17
C TYR A 219 -6.62 -24.93 9.85
N LYS A 220 -6.16 -23.92 9.10
CA LYS A 220 -5.34 -22.84 9.66
C LYS A 220 -6.12 -21.97 10.66
N LEU A 221 -7.42 -21.74 10.44
CA LEU A 221 -8.27 -20.96 11.36
C LEU A 221 -8.57 -21.69 12.68
N LEU A 222 -8.74 -23.02 12.64
CA LEU A 222 -8.89 -23.85 13.85
C LEU A 222 -7.60 -23.88 14.68
N LEU A 223 -6.46 -24.02 14.00
CA LEU A 223 -5.14 -24.03 14.64
C LEU A 223 -4.85 -22.68 15.33
N ALA A 224 -5.27 -21.58 14.71
CA ALA A 224 -5.21 -20.24 15.29
C ALA A 224 -6.23 -19.98 16.42
N GLY A 225 -7.13 -20.92 16.70
CA GLY A 225 -8.19 -20.77 17.73
C GLY A 225 -9.25 -19.73 17.40
N ILE A 226 -9.42 -19.40 16.11
CA ILE A 226 -10.44 -18.44 15.65
C ILE A 226 -11.80 -19.11 15.48
N ILE A 227 -11.80 -20.37 15.06
CA ILE A 227 -12.97 -21.25 15.04
C ILE A 227 -12.82 -22.19 16.23
N ASP A 228 -13.88 -22.36 17.02
CA ASP A 228 -13.89 -23.29 18.15
C ASP A 228 -14.83 -24.46 17.81
N ASP A 229 -14.24 -25.57 17.36
CA ASP A 229 -14.91 -26.86 17.27
C ASP A 229 -14.17 -27.85 18.20
N PRO A 230 -14.72 -28.13 19.40
CA PRO A 230 -14.01 -28.92 20.39
C PRO A 230 -13.72 -30.36 19.94
N LYS A 231 -14.49 -30.92 19.02
CA LYS A 231 -14.27 -32.28 18.49
C LYS A 231 -13.13 -32.33 17.50
N GLU A 232 -13.07 -31.37 16.58
CA GLU A 232 -11.97 -31.29 15.60
C GLU A 232 -10.66 -30.85 16.25
N ARG A 233 -10.72 -29.96 17.27
CA ARG A 233 -9.54 -29.53 18.03
C ARG A 233 -8.89 -30.67 18.79
N GLN A 234 -9.68 -31.53 19.43
CA GLN A 234 -9.17 -32.72 20.11
C GLN A 234 -8.52 -33.72 19.15
N LEU A 235 -9.07 -33.88 17.93
CA LEU A 235 -8.40 -34.69 16.90
C LEU A 235 -7.04 -34.10 16.47
N MET A 236 -6.89 -32.78 16.48
CA MET A 236 -5.63 -32.10 16.11
C MET A 236 -4.59 -32.07 17.23
N THR A 237 -5.00 -32.03 18.49
CA THR A 237 -4.09 -31.98 19.66
C THR A 237 -3.62 -33.35 20.14
N VAL A 238 -4.17 -34.46 19.62
CA VAL A 238 -3.78 -35.83 20.00
C VAL A 238 -2.59 -36.37 19.17
N ASP A 239 -2.09 -35.57 18.22
CA ASP A 239 -0.93 -35.91 17.38
C ASP A 239 0.34 -35.16 17.81
N ASP A 240 1.04 -35.68 18.83
CA ASP A 240 2.27 -35.13 19.41
C ASP A 240 3.53 -35.17 18.50
N ASP A 241 3.42 -35.46 17.19
CA ASP A 241 4.58 -35.68 16.30
C ASP A 241 4.64 -34.75 15.06
N TYR A 242 3.80 -33.71 14.97
CA TYR A 242 3.76 -32.82 13.79
C TYR A 242 4.16 -31.38 14.12
N GLU A 243 5.46 -31.10 14.15
CA GLU A 243 5.99 -29.72 14.09
C GLU A 243 5.99 -29.23 12.63
N GLU A 244 4.86 -28.66 12.18
CA GLU A 244 4.97 -27.59 11.17
C GLU A 244 5.70 -26.42 11.85
N PRO A 245 6.58 -25.67 11.16
CA PRO A 245 7.06 -24.39 11.67
C PRO A 245 5.90 -23.39 11.60
N LEU A 246 4.89 -23.61 12.42
CA LEU A 246 4.02 -22.54 12.83
C LEU A 246 4.89 -21.56 13.56
N LEU A 247 4.64 -20.33 13.21
CA LEU A 247 5.32 -19.15 13.64
C LEU A 247 4.98 -18.81 15.12
N THR A 248 4.38 -19.78 15.82
CA THR A 248 3.92 -19.74 17.19
C THR A 248 4.36 -21.01 17.93
N VAL A 249 5.52 -20.96 18.59
CA VAL A 249 5.91 -21.97 19.59
C VAL A 249 5.04 -21.75 20.82
N VAL A 250 4.14 -22.69 21.10
CA VAL A 250 3.44 -22.79 22.39
C VAL A 250 4.33 -23.62 23.31
N GLU A 251 4.91 -22.99 24.34
CA GLU A 251 5.54 -23.72 25.45
C GLU A 251 4.42 -24.35 26.30
N GLY A 252 4.33 -25.68 26.27
CA GLY A 252 3.53 -26.45 27.21
C GLY A 252 4.40 -26.97 28.35
N ASP A 253 4.23 -26.41 29.55
CA ASP A 253 4.71 -27.02 30.79
C ASP A 253 3.87 -28.28 31.05
N GLY A 254 4.46 -29.46 30.85
CA GLY A 254 3.80 -30.73 31.11
C GLY A 254 4.78 -31.89 31.06
N ALA A 255 5.31 -32.26 32.23
CA ALA A 255 6.11 -33.47 32.39
C ALA A 255 5.26 -34.71 32.06
N GLY A 256 5.53 -35.35 30.93
CA GLY A 256 4.98 -36.65 30.53
C GLY A 256 6.08 -37.50 29.91
N SER A 257 6.55 -38.50 30.65
CA SER A 257 7.55 -39.45 30.18
C SER A 257 6.95 -40.41 29.16
N SER A 258 7.45 -40.41 27.92
CA SER A 258 7.32 -41.56 27.02
C SER A 258 8.68 -41.90 26.41
N THR A 259 9.13 -43.11 26.73
CA THR A 259 10.39 -43.71 26.31
C THR A 259 10.24 -44.31 24.92
N GLY A 260 10.58 -43.52 23.89
CA GLY A 260 10.83 -43.98 22.53
C GLY A 260 12.30 -43.78 22.16
N SER A 261 12.98 -44.85 21.73
CA SER A 261 14.38 -44.85 21.31
C SER A 261 14.63 -43.88 20.14
N ARG A 262 14.91 -42.61 20.44
CA ARG A 262 15.40 -41.59 19.48
C ARG A 262 16.79 -42.00 19.00
N THR A 263 16.92 -42.29 17.70
CA THR A 263 18.20 -42.52 17.02
C THR A 263 19.13 -41.33 17.26
N GLU A 264 20.38 -41.55 17.65
CA GLU A 264 21.35 -40.51 18.06
C GLU A 264 21.50 -39.39 17.02
N HIS A 265 21.37 -39.69 15.72
CA HIS A 265 21.40 -38.71 14.64
C HIS A 265 20.25 -37.70 14.67
N THR A 266 19.03 -38.13 15.01
CA THR A 266 17.86 -37.24 15.13
C THR A 266 17.99 -36.35 16.36
N ARG A 267 18.53 -36.89 17.45
CA ARG A 267 18.80 -36.11 18.67
C ARG A 267 19.89 -35.07 18.44
N ALA A 268 20.96 -35.42 17.73
CA ALA A 268 22.03 -34.49 17.36
C ALA A 268 21.54 -33.39 16.39
N ALA A 269 20.69 -33.73 15.41
CA ALA A 269 20.10 -32.76 14.50
C ALA A 269 19.19 -31.76 15.23
N ILE A 270 18.30 -32.25 16.10
CA ILE A 270 17.42 -31.41 16.93
C ILE A 270 18.25 -30.51 17.85
N ILE A 271 19.26 -31.07 18.53
CA ILE A 271 20.17 -30.27 19.39
C ILE A 271 20.86 -29.20 18.55
N SER A 272 21.38 -29.51 17.35
CA SER A 272 22.07 -28.54 16.48
C SER A 272 21.16 -27.41 16.01
N VAL A 273 19.92 -27.72 15.63
CA VAL A 273 18.91 -26.73 15.23
C VAL A 273 18.55 -25.86 16.43
N GLU A 274 18.36 -26.45 17.60
CA GLU A 274 18.04 -25.75 18.83
C GLU A 274 19.21 -24.89 19.35
N THR A 275 20.46 -25.33 19.15
CA THR A 275 21.65 -24.53 19.45
C THR A 275 21.77 -23.34 18.49
N ASP A 276 21.52 -23.53 17.19
CA ASP A 276 21.58 -22.45 16.20
C ASP A 276 20.44 -21.44 16.38
N HIS A 277 19.23 -21.91 16.73
CA HIS A 277 18.08 -21.07 17.07
C HIS A 277 18.32 -20.23 18.34
N THR A 278 18.91 -20.84 19.38
CA THR A 278 19.27 -20.15 20.64
C THR A 278 20.45 -19.20 20.45
N GLN A 279 21.45 -19.52 19.61
CA GLN A 279 22.54 -18.60 19.23
C GLN A 279 22.02 -17.39 18.44
N ARG A 280 21.11 -17.61 17.49
CA ARG A 280 20.48 -16.53 16.69
C ARG A 280 19.72 -15.57 17.60
N LYS A 281 19.00 -16.07 18.60
CA LYS A 281 18.28 -15.27 19.61
C LYS A 281 19.21 -14.41 20.51
N ARG A 282 20.51 -14.74 20.57
CA ARG A 282 21.49 -14.05 21.44
C ARG A 282 22.05 -12.76 20.83
N SER A 283 21.98 -12.57 19.51
CA SER A 283 22.41 -11.32 18.89
C SER A 283 21.34 -10.24 19.05
N TRP A 284 21.75 -9.03 19.46
CA TRP A 284 20.89 -7.86 19.70
C TRP A 284 19.91 -7.59 18.53
N GLN A 285 20.38 -7.74 17.29
CA GLN A 285 19.55 -7.51 16.11
C GLN A 285 18.35 -8.46 15.99
N TYR A 286 18.49 -9.72 16.43
CA TYR A 286 17.41 -10.70 16.39
C TYR A 286 16.43 -10.52 17.55
N HIS A 287 16.91 -10.00 18.69
CA HIS A 287 16.05 -9.61 19.80
C HIS A 287 15.15 -8.41 19.42
N HIS A 288 15.66 -7.46 18.63
CA HIS A 288 14.92 -6.29 18.16
C HIS A 288 14.48 -6.38 16.69
N ALA A 289 14.43 -7.59 16.12
CA ALA A 289 14.21 -7.78 14.68
C ALA A 289 12.90 -7.15 14.20
N PHE A 290 11.80 -7.36 14.92
CA PHE A 290 10.50 -6.80 14.56
C PHE A 290 10.53 -5.27 14.50
N SER A 291 11.15 -4.63 15.49
CA SER A 291 11.28 -3.17 15.53
C SER A 291 12.15 -2.65 14.38
N ILE A 292 13.27 -3.32 14.09
CA ILE A 292 14.15 -2.98 12.97
C ILE A 292 13.41 -3.11 11.63
N TYR A 293 12.59 -4.15 11.47
CA TYR A 293 11.73 -4.32 10.30
C TYR A 293 10.68 -3.22 10.16
N CYS A 294 10.04 -2.81 11.27
CA CYS A 294 9.08 -1.70 11.24
C CYS A 294 9.77 -0.38 10.88
N ILE A 295 10.95 -0.10 11.44
CA ILE A 295 11.76 1.08 11.07
C ILE A 295 12.16 1.01 9.59
N SER A 296 12.49 -0.18 9.09
CA SER A 296 12.82 -0.38 7.68
C SER A 296 11.61 -0.10 6.77
N LEU A 297 10.40 -0.58 7.12
CA LEU A 297 9.16 -0.25 6.40
C LEU A 297 8.89 1.26 6.40
N PHE A 298 9.04 1.90 7.56
CA PHE A 298 8.92 3.35 7.71
C PHE A 298 9.87 4.09 6.76
N LEU A 299 11.15 3.72 6.74
CA LEU A 299 12.15 4.34 5.84
C LEU A 299 11.85 4.06 4.37
N VAL A 300 11.41 2.85 4.04
CA VAL A 300 11.08 2.48 2.66
C VAL A 300 9.98 3.38 2.11
N LEU A 301 8.86 3.52 2.82
CA LEU A 301 7.78 4.39 2.37
C LEU A 301 8.13 5.87 2.52
N GLY A 302 8.86 6.25 3.57
CA GLY A 302 9.30 7.63 3.78
C GLY A 302 10.18 8.15 2.65
N ILE A 303 11.17 7.37 2.21
CA ILE A 303 12.04 7.74 1.09
C ILE A 303 11.26 7.79 -0.21
N THR A 304 10.37 6.81 -0.47
CA THR A 304 9.54 6.86 -1.68
C THR A 304 8.68 8.11 -1.68
N MET A 305 7.90 8.35 -0.61
CA MET A 305 6.93 9.45 -0.54
C MET A 305 7.59 10.84 -0.43
N ALA A 306 8.88 10.90 -0.08
CA ALA A 306 9.68 12.12 -0.16
C ALA A 306 9.98 12.57 -1.60
N ILE A 307 9.90 11.66 -2.57
CA ILE A 307 10.27 11.92 -3.96
C ILE A 307 9.09 11.67 -4.92
N HIS A 308 8.35 10.57 -4.75
CA HIS A 308 7.27 10.13 -5.62
C HIS A 308 5.93 10.07 -4.86
N PRO A 309 4.82 10.65 -5.39
CA PRO A 309 4.72 11.36 -6.67
C PRO A 309 5.28 12.79 -6.68
N GLY A 310 5.38 13.46 -5.53
CA GLY A 310 5.45 14.93 -5.46
C GLY A 310 6.61 15.63 -6.19
N ILE A 311 7.84 15.13 -6.12
CA ILE A 311 8.96 15.69 -6.92
C ILE A 311 8.99 15.05 -8.30
N SER A 312 8.73 13.74 -8.40
CA SER A 312 8.74 13.01 -9.66
C SER A 312 7.72 13.54 -10.68
N SER A 313 6.65 14.20 -10.24
CA SER A 313 5.65 14.83 -11.11
C SER A 313 6.17 16.07 -11.82
N PHE A 314 7.28 16.64 -11.37
CA PHE A 314 7.97 17.76 -12.01
C PHE A 314 9.12 17.30 -12.91
N ILE A 315 9.40 15.99 -13.00
CA ILE A 315 10.45 15.49 -13.88
C ILE A 315 9.88 15.40 -15.30
N CYS A 316 10.29 16.32 -16.17
CA CYS A 316 9.94 16.28 -17.59
C CYS A 316 11.04 15.56 -18.40
N SER A 317 10.72 15.18 -19.63
CA SER A 317 11.73 14.73 -20.60
C SER A 317 12.78 15.81 -20.80
N VAL A 318 14.03 15.42 -21.04
CA VAL A 318 15.14 16.31 -21.38
C VAL A 318 14.84 17.13 -22.63
N GLU A 319 14.00 16.60 -23.52
CA GLU A 319 13.58 17.25 -24.76
C GLU A 319 12.34 18.13 -24.59
N ASN A 320 11.80 18.21 -23.38
CA ASN A 320 10.64 19.04 -23.12
C ASN A 320 11.04 20.53 -23.16
N PRO A 321 10.35 21.36 -23.97
CA PRO A 321 10.67 22.78 -24.08
C PRO A 321 10.18 23.61 -22.88
N ALA A 322 9.37 23.04 -21.97
CA ALA A 322 8.84 23.75 -20.83
C ALA A 322 9.94 24.15 -19.85
N ARG A 323 10.00 25.46 -19.53
CA ARG A 323 10.89 26.01 -18.50
C ARG A 323 10.20 26.19 -17.15
N VAL A 324 8.87 26.09 -17.14
CA VAL A 324 8.01 26.29 -15.99
C VAL A 324 6.94 25.21 -16.02
N SER A 325 6.62 24.63 -14.88
CA SER A 325 5.59 23.59 -14.77
C SER A 325 4.22 24.10 -15.25
N PRO A 326 3.37 23.28 -15.90
CA PRO A 326 3.55 21.84 -16.19
C PRO A 326 4.40 21.57 -17.45
N CYS A 327 4.78 20.30 -17.66
CA CYS A 327 5.44 19.85 -18.88
C CYS A 327 4.62 20.23 -20.12
N ALA A 328 5.28 20.57 -21.24
CA ALA A 328 4.58 20.91 -22.49
C ALA A 328 3.78 19.72 -23.03
N SER A 329 2.61 19.98 -23.61
CA SER A 329 1.69 18.93 -24.09
C SER A 329 2.27 18.07 -25.21
N ARG A 330 3.10 18.65 -26.08
CA ARG A 330 3.72 17.93 -27.19
C ARG A 330 5.13 18.44 -27.43
N THR A 331 6.03 17.51 -27.73
CA THR A 331 7.38 17.80 -28.23
C THR A 331 7.49 17.40 -29.70
N GLU A 332 8.62 17.70 -30.35
CA GLU A 332 8.91 17.24 -31.71
C GLU A 332 8.85 15.69 -31.83
N LYS A 333 9.16 14.96 -30.75
CA LYS A 333 9.09 13.50 -30.69
C LYS A 333 7.74 12.94 -30.23
N GLY A 334 6.75 13.82 -30.02
CA GLY A 334 5.38 13.44 -29.66
C GLY A 334 5.03 13.67 -28.19
N ARG A 335 3.87 13.13 -27.81
CA ARG A 335 3.25 13.32 -26.48
C ARG A 335 3.95 12.54 -25.36
N VAL A 336 4.57 11.40 -25.68
CA VAL A 336 5.32 10.57 -24.71
C VAL A 336 6.45 11.35 -24.03
N TYR A 337 7.09 12.27 -24.76
CA TYR A 337 8.12 13.17 -24.25
C TYR A 337 7.54 14.53 -23.78
N GLY A 338 6.23 14.71 -23.92
CA GLY A 338 5.46 15.88 -23.50
C GLY A 338 4.69 15.63 -22.20
N ASP A 339 3.37 15.72 -22.28
CA ASP A 339 2.43 15.53 -21.16
C ASP A 339 2.40 14.09 -20.61
N LEU A 340 2.65 13.09 -21.46
CA LEU A 340 2.57 11.68 -21.06
C LEU A 340 3.84 11.16 -20.38
N PHE A 341 4.91 11.96 -20.30
CA PHE A 341 6.16 11.52 -19.69
C PHE A 341 6.01 11.21 -18.19
N VAL A 342 5.34 12.10 -17.45
CA VAL A 342 5.10 11.92 -16.01
C VAL A 342 4.18 10.73 -15.73
N PRO A 343 3.02 10.57 -16.40
CA PRO A 343 2.21 9.36 -16.32
C PRO A 343 2.99 8.08 -16.66
N LEU A 344 3.89 8.12 -17.65
CA LEU A 344 4.77 6.98 -17.97
C LEU A 344 5.70 6.64 -16.79
N LEU A 345 6.30 7.63 -16.13
CA LEU A 345 7.12 7.40 -14.93
C LEU A 345 6.33 6.71 -13.80
N TYR A 346 5.03 7.01 -13.66
CA TYR A 346 4.17 6.38 -12.65
C TYR A 346 3.94 4.90 -13.00
N VAL A 347 3.71 4.58 -14.27
CA VAL A 347 3.63 3.19 -14.75
C VAL A 347 4.95 2.46 -14.51
N VAL A 348 6.09 3.08 -14.84
CA VAL A 348 7.43 2.49 -14.63
C VAL A 348 7.68 2.20 -13.16
N PHE A 349 7.32 3.11 -12.25
CA PHE A 349 7.40 2.88 -10.81
C PHE A 349 6.50 1.73 -10.36
N ALA A 350 5.24 1.70 -10.80
CA ALA A 350 4.29 0.66 -10.41
C ALA A 350 4.72 -0.74 -10.90
N VAL A 351 5.21 -0.82 -12.14
CA VAL A 351 5.79 -2.06 -12.69
C VAL A 351 7.04 -2.47 -11.90
N GLY A 352 7.91 -1.51 -11.57
CA GLY A 352 9.04 -1.73 -10.68
C GLY A 352 8.60 -2.36 -9.35
N ASP A 353 7.65 -1.75 -8.63
CA ASP A 353 7.13 -2.26 -7.36
C ASP A 353 6.58 -3.68 -7.50
N PHE A 354 5.76 -3.94 -8.52
CA PHE A 354 5.21 -5.27 -8.78
C PHE A 354 6.31 -6.31 -9.02
N VAL A 355 7.28 -6.01 -9.89
CA VAL A 355 8.41 -6.91 -10.18
C VAL A 355 9.22 -7.15 -8.90
N GLY A 356 9.51 -6.09 -8.14
CA GLY A 356 10.21 -6.21 -6.85
C GLY A 356 9.54 -7.19 -5.89
N ARG A 357 8.20 -7.13 -5.78
CA ARG A 357 7.42 -8.05 -4.93
C ARG A 357 7.47 -9.49 -5.41
N ALA A 358 7.44 -9.72 -6.73
CA ALA A 358 7.58 -11.04 -7.32
C ALA A 358 8.99 -11.63 -7.04
N PHE A 359 10.02 -10.79 -7.07
CA PHE A 359 11.40 -11.20 -6.78
C PHE A 359 11.68 -11.43 -5.30
N ALA A 360 10.92 -10.84 -4.38
CA ALA A 360 11.13 -11.04 -2.94
C ALA A 360 11.03 -12.50 -2.49
N GLY A 361 10.35 -13.36 -3.27
CA GLY A 361 10.28 -14.81 -3.04
C GLY A 361 11.48 -15.61 -3.55
N HIS A 362 12.49 -14.96 -4.12
CA HIS A 362 13.66 -15.59 -4.75
C HIS A 362 14.97 -15.13 -4.07
N GLY A 363 16.04 -15.90 -4.28
CA GLY A 363 17.38 -15.57 -3.80
C GLY A 363 17.62 -15.87 -2.31
N PRO A 364 18.65 -15.27 -1.68
CA PRO A 364 19.10 -15.64 -0.33
C PRO A 364 18.09 -15.34 0.78
N TRP A 365 17.06 -14.53 0.51
CA TRP A 365 16.00 -14.20 1.48
C TRP A 365 14.70 -14.99 1.24
N ALA A 366 14.70 -15.95 0.30
CA ALA A 366 13.55 -16.81 0.02
C ALA A 366 13.34 -17.91 1.07
N HIS A 367 14.42 -18.42 1.67
CA HIS A 367 14.42 -19.63 2.49
C HIS A 367 14.92 -19.42 3.93
N GLY A 368 15.23 -18.18 4.33
CA GLY A 368 15.74 -17.91 5.66
C GLY A 368 15.54 -16.48 6.10
N LEU A 369 15.38 -16.29 7.42
CA LEU A 369 15.19 -14.98 8.03
C LEU A 369 16.35 -14.04 7.62
N PRO A 370 16.07 -12.94 6.91
CA PRO A 370 17.11 -12.00 6.53
C PRO A 370 17.70 -11.35 7.78
N LYS A 371 18.96 -10.93 7.71
CA LYS A 371 19.59 -10.23 8.84
C LYS A 371 18.88 -8.87 9.01
N PRO A 372 18.30 -8.54 10.18
CA PRO A 372 17.53 -7.31 10.34
C PRO A 372 18.34 -6.05 9.96
N LEU A 373 19.63 -6.02 10.29
CA LEU A 373 20.51 -4.90 9.94
C LEU A 373 20.81 -4.80 8.44
N SER A 374 20.83 -5.92 7.68
CA SER A 374 21.00 -5.84 6.22
C SER A 374 19.75 -5.28 5.54
N VAL A 375 18.57 -5.61 6.06
CA VAL A 375 17.29 -5.04 5.60
C VAL A 375 17.26 -3.53 5.88
N LEU A 376 17.68 -3.10 7.07
CA LEU A 376 17.78 -1.69 7.42
C LEU A 376 18.79 -0.94 6.55
N ALA A 377 19.98 -1.51 6.34
CA ALA A 377 20.99 -0.92 5.47
C ALA A 377 20.48 -0.78 4.02
N TYR A 378 19.76 -1.79 3.52
CA TYR A 378 19.12 -1.71 2.21
C TYR A 378 18.05 -0.60 2.17
N ALA A 379 17.19 -0.50 3.20
CA ALA A 379 16.20 0.57 3.29
C ALA A 379 16.84 1.97 3.28
N ILE A 380 17.94 2.18 4.02
CA ILE A 380 18.70 3.44 4.04
C ILE A 380 19.33 3.71 2.67
N GLY A 381 19.93 2.69 2.05
CA GLY A 381 20.58 2.80 0.73
C GLY A 381 19.66 3.28 -0.39
N ARG A 382 18.34 3.05 -0.28
CA ARG A 382 17.34 3.59 -1.22
C ARG A 382 17.33 5.12 -1.27
N GLY A 383 17.82 5.79 -0.22
CA GLY A 383 17.98 7.24 -0.21
C GLY A 383 18.87 7.75 -1.34
N LEU A 384 19.85 6.95 -1.78
CA LEU A 384 20.70 7.29 -2.93
C LEU A 384 19.92 7.31 -4.25
N ILE A 385 18.99 6.36 -4.43
CA ILE A 385 18.12 6.31 -5.61
C ILE A 385 17.20 7.54 -5.62
N GLY A 386 16.58 7.84 -4.48
CA GLY A 386 15.73 9.03 -4.32
C GLY A 386 16.48 10.33 -4.53
N ALA A 387 17.69 10.46 -4.00
CA ALA A 387 18.55 11.63 -4.21
C ALA A 387 18.93 11.80 -5.69
N GLY A 388 19.18 10.71 -6.42
CA GLY A 388 19.45 10.75 -7.86
C GLY A 388 18.34 11.44 -8.67
N LEU A 389 17.07 11.22 -8.29
CA LEU A 389 15.91 11.84 -8.96
C LEU A 389 15.86 13.36 -8.79
N LEU A 390 16.48 13.92 -7.75
CA LEU A 390 16.56 15.37 -7.53
C LEU A 390 17.47 16.08 -8.54
N PHE A 391 18.33 15.33 -9.22
CA PHE A 391 19.30 15.82 -10.21
C PHE A 391 18.89 15.49 -11.65
N CYS A 392 17.67 15.02 -11.87
CA CYS A 392 17.05 14.90 -13.19
C CYS A 392 16.58 16.27 -13.71
N HIS A 393 16.03 16.30 -14.92
CA HIS A 393 15.41 17.51 -15.47
C HIS A 393 14.08 17.80 -14.74
N VAL A 394 14.17 18.57 -13.65
CA VAL A 394 13.03 18.99 -12.82
C VAL A 394 12.56 20.38 -13.27
N VAL A 395 11.29 20.46 -13.69
CA VAL A 395 10.64 21.68 -14.15
C VAL A 395 9.55 22.07 -13.14
N THR A 396 9.83 23.06 -12.31
CA THR A 396 8.94 23.55 -11.25
C THR A 396 8.31 24.92 -11.58
N PRO A 397 7.31 25.41 -10.81
CA PRO A 397 6.76 26.76 -11.00
C PRO A 397 7.80 27.88 -10.80
N ASN A 398 8.71 27.68 -9.85
CA ASN A 398 9.88 28.52 -9.62
C ASN A 398 11.15 27.82 -10.11
N VAL A 399 12.27 28.54 -10.21
CA VAL A 399 13.55 27.97 -10.64
C VAL A 399 13.99 26.87 -9.66
N TRP A 400 14.27 25.69 -10.20
CA TRP A 400 14.87 24.59 -9.45
C TRP A 400 16.36 24.87 -9.23
N LEU A 401 16.79 24.86 -7.97
CA LEU A 401 18.13 25.31 -7.57
C LEU A 401 19.22 24.23 -7.74
N LEU A 402 18.84 22.95 -7.84
CA LEU A 402 19.82 21.89 -8.03
C LEU A 402 20.20 21.76 -9.51
N THR A 403 21.50 21.59 -9.76
CA THR A 403 22.02 21.36 -11.10
C THR A 403 21.55 20.02 -11.65
N GLN A 404 21.10 19.99 -12.89
CA GLN A 404 20.84 18.74 -13.61
C GLN A 404 22.17 18.02 -13.88
N TYR A 405 22.29 16.77 -13.45
CA TYR A 405 23.42 15.90 -13.78
C TYR A 405 23.06 14.82 -14.80
N PHE A 406 21.77 14.49 -14.93
CA PHE A 406 21.30 13.45 -15.84
C PHE A 406 20.68 14.05 -17.09
N ASP A 407 21.38 13.96 -18.23
CA ASP A 407 20.98 14.55 -19.51
C ASP A 407 20.29 13.54 -20.47
N MET A 408 19.78 12.43 -19.94
CA MET A 408 19.06 11.43 -20.72
C MET A 408 17.80 10.95 -20.00
N ASP A 409 16.71 10.77 -20.76
CA ASP A 409 15.42 10.28 -20.24
C ASP A 409 15.47 8.86 -19.66
N LEU A 410 16.46 8.05 -20.07
CA LEU A 410 16.65 6.72 -19.51
C LEU A 410 17.02 6.78 -18.01
N ALA A 411 17.69 7.84 -17.55
CA ALA A 411 18.10 7.98 -16.16
C ALA A 411 16.89 8.11 -15.19
N PRO A 412 15.94 9.05 -15.36
CA PRO A 412 14.76 9.11 -14.51
C PRO A 412 13.89 7.85 -14.62
N MET A 413 13.76 7.24 -15.81
CA MET A 413 13.02 5.97 -15.96
C MET A 413 13.67 4.83 -15.17
N ALA A 414 14.99 4.65 -15.27
CA ALA A 414 15.71 3.61 -14.54
C ALA A 414 15.66 3.85 -13.02
N LEU A 415 15.88 5.09 -12.57
CA LEU A 415 15.79 5.45 -11.15
C LEU A 415 14.39 5.21 -10.59
N MET A 416 13.33 5.56 -11.34
CA MET A 416 11.95 5.29 -10.95
C MET A 416 11.66 3.78 -10.88
N PHE A 417 12.12 3.01 -11.86
CA PHE A 417 11.99 1.55 -11.85
C PHE A 417 12.68 0.94 -10.63
N PHE A 418 13.93 1.33 -10.34
CA PHE A 418 14.67 0.79 -9.20
C PHE A 418 14.14 1.30 -7.85
N LEU A 419 13.58 2.51 -7.79
CA LEU A 419 12.89 3.00 -6.60
C LEU A 419 11.67 2.12 -6.30
N GLY A 420 10.85 1.82 -7.33
CA GLY A 420 9.72 0.91 -7.23
C GLY A 420 10.16 -0.52 -6.90
N PHE A 421 11.10 -1.09 -7.65
CA PHE A 421 11.61 -2.45 -7.44
C PHE A 421 12.14 -2.65 -6.03
N SER A 422 12.96 -1.74 -5.54
CA SER A 422 13.50 -1.84 -4.19
C SER A 422 12.44 -1.66 -3.11
N GLN A 423 11.40 -0.86 -3.36
CA GLN A 423 10.23 -0.77 -2.48
C GLN A 423 9.50 -2.11 -2.37
N GLY A 424 9.06 -2.65 -3.50
CA GLY A 424 8.28 -3.87 -3.55
C GLY A 424 9.04 -5.04 -2.96
N HIS A 425 10.33 -5.13 -3.29
CA HIS A 425 11.19 -6.19 -2.78
C HIS A 425 11.34 -6.14 -1.27
N LEU A 426 11.64 -4.96 -0.69
CA LEU A 426 11.80 -4.80 0.76
C LEU A 426 10.51 -5.01 1.52
N ILE A 427 9.40 -4.41 1.07
CA ILE A 427 8.10 -4.55 1.73
C ILE A 427 7.71 -6.03 1.77
N SER A 428 7.77 -6.74 0.65
CA SER A 428 7.43 -8.16 0.61
C SER A 428 8.38 -9.00 1.47
N THR A 429 9.68 -8.73 1.41
CA THR A 429 10.68 -9.44 2.24
C THR A 429 10.39 -9.26 3.72
N ILE A 430 10.13 -8.02 4.16
CA ILE A 430 9.82 -7.72 5.56
C ILE A 430 8.50 -8.36 5.96
N CYS A 431 7.43 -8.17 5.19
CA CYS A 431 6.11 -8.67 5.57
C CYS A 431 6.08 -10.20 5.69
N MET A 432 6.79 -10.92 4.82
CA MET A 432 6.89 -12.39 4.94
C MET A 432 7.55 -12.86 6.23
N HIS A 433 8.56 -12.13 6.71
CA HIS A 433 9.45 -12.59 7.78
C HIS A 433 9.16 -11.95 9.14
N ALA A 434 8.61 -10.74 9.16
CA ALA A 434 8.34 -10.00 10.39
C ALA A 434 7.43 -10.74 11.38
N PRO A 435 6.38 -11.47 10.98
CA PRO A 435 5.60 -12.25 11.92
C PRO A 435 6.49 -13.23 12.71
N SER A 436 7.43 -13.90 12.05
CA SER A 436 8.31 -14.94 12.66
C SER A 436 9.27 -14.44 13.72
N THR A 437 9.34 -13.13 13.88
CA THR A 437 10.14 -12.48 14.92
C THR A 437 9.34 -12.16 16.18
N LEU A 438 8.01 -12.30 16.13
CA LEU A 438 7.12 -12.06 17.24
C LEU A 438 6.85 -13.34 18.04
N LYS A 439 6.61 -13.17 19.34
CA LYS A 439 6.07 -14.24 20.18
C LYS A 439 4.60 -14.52 19.82
N PRO A 440 4.06 -15.72 20.07
CA PRO A 440 2.64 -16.02 19.86
C PRO A 440 1.71 -15.00 20.53
N SER A 441 2.01 -14.59 21.77
CA SER A 441 1.25 -13.58 22.53
C SER A 441 1.27 -12.18 21.91
N GLN A 442 2.17 -11.94 20.96
CA GLN A 442 2.39 -10.66 20.28
C GLN A 442 2.01 -10.73 18.79
N ALA A 443 1.62 -11.89 18.26
CA ALA A 443 1.30 -12.09 16.84
C ALA A 443 0.19 -11.14 16.36
N SER A 444 -0.78 -10.81 17.23
CA SER A 444 -1.85 -9.87 16.90
C SER A 444 -1.37 -8.43 16.63
N MET A 445 -0.17 -8.06 17.09
CA MET A 445 0.41 -6.74 16.84
C MET A 445 1.01 -6.60 15.44
N TYR A 446 1.29 -7.71 14.74
CA TYR A 446 1.95 -7.68 13.43
C TYR A 446 1.25 -6.74 12.44
N GLY A 447 -0.03 -6.97 12.19
CA GLY A 447 -0.81 -6.20 11.20
C GLY A 447 -0.84 -4.70 11.52
N PRO A 448 -1.39 -4.27 12.66
CA PRO A 448 -1.50 -2.83 12.97
C PRO A 448 -0.17 -2.10 13.08
N VAL A 449 0.86 -2.72 13.67
CA VAL A 449 2.14 -2.04 13.87
C VAL A 449 2.88 -1.87 12.53
N THR A 450 2.82 -2.88 11.65
CA THR A 450 3.40 -2.74 10.30
C THR A 450 2.64 -1.74 9.44
N SER A 451 1.30 -1.75 9.46
CA SER A 451 0.47 -0.75 8.78
C SER A 451 0.72 0.66 9.30
N PHE A 452 0.83 0.83 10.62
CA PHE A 452 1.18 2.13 11.21
C PHE A 452 2.56 2.61 10.77
N ALA A 453 3.57 1.74 10.77
CA ALA A 453 4.91 2.10 10.31
C ALA A 453 4.91 2.54 8.84
N ILE A 454 4.15 1.85 7.98
CA ILE A 454 3.94 2.21 6.57
C ILE A 454 3.28 3.59 6.47
N SER A 455 2.18 3.84 7.17
CA SER A 455 1.44 5.11 7.07
C SER A 455 2.18 6.31 7.67
N VAL A 456 2.88 6.14 8.79
CA VAL A 456 3.74 7.19 9.34
C VAL A 456 4.91 7.47 8.40
N GLY A 457 5.45 6.44 7.75
CA GLY A 457 6.44 6.57 6.68
C GLY A 457 5.92 7.46 5.56
N CYS A 458 4.74 7.15 5.04
CA CYS A 458 4.10 7.97 4.01
C CYS A 458 3.90 9.42 4.46
N PHE A 459 3.35 9.64 5.66
CA PHE A 459 3.10 10.97 6.20
C PHE A 459 4.38 11.81 6.34
N ILE A 460 5.41 11.25 6.99
CA ILE A 460 6.69 11.95 7.16
C ILE A 460 7.36 12.17 5.80
N GLY A 461 7.35 11.17 4.92
CA GLY A 461 7.86 11.29 3.55
C GLY A 461 7.21 12.46 2.80
N SER A 462 5.88 12.57 2.79
CA SER A 462 5.18 13.68 2.14
C SER A 462 5.57 15.06 2.71
N ASN A 463 5.78 15.17 4.03
CA ASN A 463 6.27 16.42 4.64
C ASN A 463 7.72 16.73 4.24
N VAL A 464 8.57 15.70 4.09
CA VAL A 464 9.92 15.85 3.53
C VAL A 464 9.86 16.30 2.08
N CYS A 465 8.98 15.73 1.26
CA CYS A 465 8.75 16.17 -0.12
C CYS A 465 8.43 17.67 -0.19
N LEU A 466 7.48 18.14 0.63
CA LEU A 466 7.13 19.56 0.72
C LEU A 466 8.35 20.42 1.12
N SER A 467 9.10 19.96 2.11
CA SER A 467 10.31 20.65 2.59
C SER A 467 11.41 20.72 1.52
N LEU A 468 11.60 19.65 0.75
CA LEU A 468 12.56 19.59 -0.36
C LEU A 468 12.12 20.51 -1.51
N ALA A 469 10.86 20.43 -1.90
CA ALA A 469 10.28 21.28 -2.95
C ALA A 469 10.40 22.76 -2.57
N TYR A 470 10.11 23.12 -1.31
CA TYR A 470 10.29 24.47 -0.81
C TYR A 470 11.77 24.89 -0.79
N LYS A 471 12.68 24.06 -0.26
CA LYS A 471 14.11 24.43 -0.15
C LYS A 471 14.83 24.57 -1.48
N PHE A 472 14.46 23.77 -2.47
CA PHE A 472 15.14 23.74 -3.77
C PHE A 472 14.43 24.56 -4.85
N GLN A 473 13.44 25.36 -4.48
CA GLN A 473 12.85 26.37 -5.35
C GLN A 473 13.29 27.76 -4.92
N GLU A 474 13.56 28.62 -5.89
CA GLU A 474 13.79 30.04 -5.64
C GLU A 474 12.50 30.72 -5.14
N HIS A 475 12.54 31.30 -3.93
CA HIS A 475 11.48 32.17 -3.43
C HIS A 475 11.94 33.61 -3.56
N ARG A 476 11.20 34.43 -4.30
CA ARG A 476 11.50 35.86 -4.36
C ARG A 476 11.11 36.51 -3.04
N ASP A 477 12.08 36.73 -2.15
CA ASP A 477 11.94 37.63 -1.01
C ASP A 477 11.93 39.09 -1.50
N ALA A 478 10.76 39.64 -1.84
CA ALA A 478 10.49 41.08 -1.71
C ALA A 478 8.98 41.39 -1.85
N PRO A 479 8.36 42.09 -0.88
CA PRO A 479 7.04 42.67 -1.07
C PRO A 479 7.13 43.81 -2.08
N MET A 480 6.32 43.77 -3.13
CA MET A 480 5.98 44.97 -3.89
C MET A 480 5.24 45.92 -2.93
N PRO A 481 5.66 47.19 -2.77
CA PRO A 481 4.95 48.12 -1.91
C PRO A 481 3.55 48.38 -2.51
N GLY A 482 2.50 47.88 -1.84
CA GLY A 482 1.11 48.27 -2.12
C GLY A 482 0.07 47.18 -2.38
N VAL A 483 0.36 45.89 -2.18
CA VAL A 483 -0.66 44.82 -2.35
C VAL A 483 -0.88 44.11 -1.01
N PRO A 484 -2.12 44.08 -0.48
CA PRO A 484 -2.41 43.43 0.81
C PRO A 484 -2.23 41.91 0.74
N GLU A 485 -1.59 41.35 1.77
CA GLU A 485 -1.31 39.92 1.95
C GLU A 485 -2.60 39.09 2.03
N VAL A 486 -2.92 38.40 0.94
CA VAL A 486 -3.65 37.13 0.94
C VAL A 486 -2.98 36.29 -0.16
N PHE A 487 -2.78 34.99 0.09
CA PHE A 487 -2.16 33.99 -0.81
C PHE A 487 -0.66 33.73 -0.65
N THR A 488 -0.30 33.06 0.44
CA THR A 488 0.82 32.12 0.48
C THR A 488 0.40 30.88 1.26
N THR A 489 -0.17 29.86 0.60
CA THR A 489 -0.22 28.44 1.07
C THR A 489 -1.00 27.47 0.17
N SER A 490 -1.69 27.91 -0.89
CA SER A 490 -2.60 27.04 -1.65
C SER A 490 -2.04 26.35 -2.91
N ALA A 491 -0.72 26.40 -3.18
CA ALA A 491 -0.13 25.80 -4.39
C ALA A 491 0.68 24.51 -4.16
N LEU A 492 0.69 23.95 -2.94
CA LEU A 492 1.47 22.75 -2.57
C LEU A 492 0.70 21.76 -1.67
N LEU A 493 -0.62 21.72 -1.79
CA LEU A 493 -1.49 20.66 -1.26
C LEU A 493 -2.27 20.04 -2.42
#